data_AF-A0A8E2JHY3-F1
#
_entry.id   AF-A0A8E2JHY3-F1
#
_cell.length_a   1.000
_cell.length_b   1.000
_cell.length_c   1.000
_cell.angle_alpha   90.00
_cell.angle_beta   90.00
_cell.angle_gamma   90.00
#
_symmetry.space_group_name_H-M   'P 1'
#
loop_
_entity.id
_entity.type
_entity.pdbx_description
1 polymer ?
#
loop_
_entity_poly.entity_id
_entity_poly.type
_entity_poly.pdbx_seq_one_letter_code
_entity_poly.pdbx_strand_id
1 'polypeptide(L)'
;MSTTNPSQLFLLADHIKLSLLERQRAISLNLSPNSQDGQISRSLDALRSGIEALNAQLDQSPDESLQDQLPRLRSQLTDLTTQFASNGTNFSTTLTTPNNPSLSPDFAAAQRPRPQKPARSPQRQTSKSVRFTDTAIDVEAQDPNRAALFPYRDDPADVGPPDQSDLDNQQIHAYHSQVLREQDTQLDRLGESIGRQRELSMQIGDELDGQVLLLDEIDEGVDRHQGQFNRARGRLERVSRKARENWSLTVIVVLIVILVLLIVILK
;
A
#
# COMPACT_ATOMS: atom_id res chain seq x y z
N MET A 1 -6.25 -11.69 17.01
CA MET A 1 -5.72 -12.04 15.67
C MET A 1 -6.21 -11.03 14.67
N SER A 2 -5.43 -9.96 14.48
CA SER A 2 -5.68 -8.98 13.44
C SER A 2 -5.37 -9.64 12.10
N THR A 3 -6.37 -9.74 11.22
CA THR A 3 -6.21 -10.41 9.92
C THR A 3 -5.36 -9.52 9.03
N THR A 4 -4.08 -9.84 8.90
CA THR A 4 -3.17 -9.15 7.99
C THR A 4 -3.71 -9.29 6.58
N ASN A 5 -3.96 -8.17 5.88
CA ASN A 5 -4.55 -8.22 4.56
C ASN A 5 -3.45 -8.38 3.50
N PRO A 6 -3.54 -9.35 2.57
CA PRO A 6 -2.52 -9.56 1.54
C PRO A 6 -2.32 -8.32 0.65
N SER A 7 -3.38 -7.54 0.37
CA SER A 7 -3.29 -6.33 -0.45
C SER A 7 -2.41 -5.24 0.20
N GLN A 8 -2.45 -5.12 1.53
CA GLN A 8 -1.60 -4.19 2.27
C GLN A 8 -0.13 -4.60 2.19
N LEU A 9 0.16 -5.91 2.21
CA LEU A 9 1.53 -6.43 2.04
C LEU A 9 2.07 -6.18 0.63
N PHE A 10 1.23 -6.26 -0.41
CA PHE A 10 1.63 -5.90 -1.77
C PHE A 10 1.92 -4.40 -1.91
N LEU A 11 1.12 -3.53 -1.28
CA LEU A 11 1.40 -2.09 -1.27
C LEU A 11 2.70 -1.78 -0.52
N LEU A 12 2.94 -2.45 0.60
CA LEU A 12 4.20 -2.35 1.33
C LEU A 12 5.39 -2.82 0.48
N ALA A 13 5.24 -3.92 -0.26
CA ALA A 13 6.26 -4.41 -1.20
C ALA A 13 6.59 -3.38 -2.29
N ASP A 14 5.58 -2.71 -2.84
CA ASP A 14 5.78 -1.67 -3.86
C ASP A 14 6.47 -0.42 -3.30
N HIS A 15 6.12 -0.03 -2.07
CA HIS A 15 6.82 1.05 -1.37
C HIS A 15 8.30 0.72 -1.13
N ILE A 16 8.62 -0.51 -0.70
CA ILE A 16 10.00 -0.98 -0.55
C ILE A 16 10.74 -0.90 -1.89
N LYS A 17 10.10 -1.34 -2.97
CA LYS A 17 10.67 -1.26 -4.32
C LYS A 17 10.99 0.19 -4.73
N LEU A 18 10.07 1.12 -4.48
CA LEU A 18 10.29 2.54 -4.79
C LEU A 18 11.45 3.12 -3.97
N SER A 19 11.51 2.81 -2.68
CA SER A 19 12.60 3.26 -1.80
C SER A 19 13.96 2.68 -2.20
N LEU A 20 14.01 1.44 -2.70
CA LEU A 20 15.23 0.84 -3.27
C LEU A 20 15.70 1.57 -4.54
N LEU A 21 14.77 1.97 -5.41
CA LEU A 21 15.11 2.75 -6.61
C LEU A 21 15.61 4.16 -6.26
N GLU A 22 15.00 4.81 -5.27
CA GLU A 22 15.44 6.11 -4.79
C GLU A 22 16.83 6.04 -4.15
N ARG A 23 17.07 5.01 -3.34
CA ARG A 23 18.40 4.68 -2.80
C ARG A 23 19.42 4.49 -3.92
N GLN A 24 19.09 3.72 -4.95
CA GLN A 24 20.00 3.51 -6.10
C GLN A 24 20.32 4.82 -6.82
N ARG A 25 19.32 5.70 -6.99
CA ARG A 25 19.52 7.04 -7.57
C ARG A 25 20.40 7.91 -6.67
N ALA A 26 20.24 7.82 -5.35
CA ALA A 26 21.10 8.54 -4.40
C ALA A 26 22.55 8.05 -4.51
N ILE A 27 22.76 6.73 -4.61
CA ILE A 27 24.09 6.12 -4.81
C ILE A 27 24.71 6.58 -6.13
N SER A 28 23.95 6.58 -7.24
CA SER A 28 24.48 7.03 -8.54
C SER A 28 24.85 8.51 -8.56
N LEU A 29 24.21 9.32 -7.72
CA LEU A 29 24.50 10.74 -7.54
C LEU A 29 25.57 11.01 -6.46
N ASN A 30 26.17 9.98 -5.83
CA ASN A 30 27.07 10.09 -4.68
C ASN A 30 26.47 10.84 -3.47
N LEU A 31 25.15 10.79 -3.28
CA LEU A 31 24.49 11.28 -2.07
C LEU A 31 24.51 10.20 -0.97
N SER A 32 24.61 10.62 0.30
CA SER A 32 24.68 9.70 1.44
C SER A 32 23.39 8.89 1.59
N PRO A 33 23.43 7.54 1.51
CA PRO A 33 22.25 6.67 1.54
C PRO A 33 21.73 6.35 2.96
N ASN A 34 22.46 6.76 4.00
CA ASN A 34 22.32 6.23 5.36
C ASN A 34 20.93 6.42 6.01
N SER A 35 20.17 7.45 5.62
CA SER A 35 18.82 7.67 6.19
C SER A 35 17.76 6.75 5.58
N GLN A 36 17.93 6.31 4.34
CA GLN A 36 16.95 5.45 3.66
C GLN A 36 17.13 3.99 4.03
N ASP A 37 18.38 3.57 4.27
CA ASP A 37 18.72 2.17 4.61
C ASP A 37 18.00 1.67 5.87
N GLY A 38 17.88 2.51 6.91
CA GLY A 38 17.17 2.15 8.14
C GLY A 38 15.64 2.16 8.03
N GLN A 39 15.07 2.84 7.03
CA GLN A 39 13.63 2.77 6.74
C GLN A 39 13.33 1.51 5.92
N ILE A 40 14.18 1.21 4.93
CA ILE A 40 14.07 0.03 4.09
C ILE A 40 14.18 -1.25 4.93
N SER A 41 15.15 -1.32 5.85
CA SER A 41 15.31 -2.48 6.73
C SER A 41 14.07 -2.74 7.60
N ARG A 42 13.51 -1.70 8.22
CA ARG A 42 12.28 -1.80 9.02
C ARG A 42 11.08 -2.24 8.19
N SER A 43 10.93 -1.70 6.98
CA SER A 43 9.85 -2.10 6.07
C SER A 43 9.98 -3.54 5.56
N LEU A 44 11.20 -4.04 5.37
CA LEU A 44 11.46 -5.45 5.03
C LEU A 44 11.10 -6.39 6.19
N ASP A 45 11.44 -6.01 7.42
CA ASP A 45 11.07 -6.78 8.61
C ASP A 45 9.56 -6.78 8.83
N ALA A 46 8.88 -5.66 8.61
CA ALA A 46 7.42 -5.57 8.64
C ALA A 46 6.75 -6.45 7.58
N LEU A 47 7.28 -6.46 6.35
CA LEU A 47 6.79 -7.33 5.28
C LEU A 47 7.02 -8.82 5.60
N ARG A 48 8.17 -9.17 6.20
CA ARG A 48 8.47 -10.53 6.65
C ARG A 48 7.50 -11.00 7.74
N SER A 49 7.31 -10.19 8.78
CA SER A 49 6.37 -10.48 9.87
C SER A 49 4.93 -10.60 9.36
N GLY A 50 4.54 -9.73 8.42
CA GLY A 50 3.22 -9.78 7.77
C GLY A 50 2.96 -11.06 6.98
N ILE A 51 3.95 -11.57 6.24
CA ILE A 51 3.85 -12.84 5.51
C ILE A 51 3.78 -14.04 6.48
N GLU A 52 4.51 -13.99 7.58
CA GLU A 52 4.48 -15.03 8.62
C GLU A 52 3.10 -15.09 9.31
N ALA A 53 2.52 -13.93 9.62
CA ALA A 53 1.15 -13.84 10.12
C ALA A 53 0.12 -14.36 9.10
N LEU A 54 0.29 -14.06 7.80
CA LEU A 54 -0.56 -14.59 6.73
C LEU A 54 -0.49 -16.12 6.63
N ASN A 55 0.71 -16.69 6.84
CA ASN A 55 0.92 -18.13 6.84
C ASN A 55 0.25 -18.80 8.04
N ALA A 56 0.36 -18.21 9.23
CA ALA A 56 -0.34 -18.70 10.42
C ALA A 56 -1.87 -18.59 10.30
N GLN A 57 -2.37 -17.58 9.58
CA GLN A 57 -3.79 -17.43 9.26
C GLN A 57 -4.25 -18.50 8.26
N LEU A 58 -3.43 -18.82 7.26
CA LEU A 58 -3.71 -19.88 6.30
C LEU A 58 -3.78 -21.28 6.96
N ASP A 59 -2.92 -21.53 7.94
CA ASP A 59 -2.92 -22.77 8.72
C ASP A 59 -4.21 -22.94 9.56
N GLN A 60 -4.85 -21.83 9.93
CA GLN A 60 -6.11 -21.82 10.70
C GLN A 60 -7.36 -21.80 9.80
N SER A 61 -7.33 -21.10 8.67
CA SER A 61 -8.40 -21.02 7.69
C SER A 61 -7.81 -21.17 6.28
N PRO A 62 -8.02 -22.33 5.61
CA PRO A 62 -7.49 -22.56 4.27
C PRO A 62 -8.33 -21.78 3.23
N ASP A 63 -7.92 -20.53 2.96
CA ASP A 63 -8.46 -19.73 1.86
C ASP A 63 -7.63 -19.95 0.57
N GLU A 64 -8.30 -20.42 -0.50
CA GLU A 64 -7.68 -20.72 -1.80
C GLU A 64 -7.02 -19.48 -2.43
N SER A 65 -7.64 -18.31 -2.28
CA SER A 65 -7.09 -17.04 -2.78
C SER A 65 -5.81 -16.60 -2.06
N LEU A 66 -5.67 -16.92 -0.75
CA LEU A 66 -4.46 -16.63 0.01
C LEU A 66 -3.33 -17.58 -0.41
N GLN A 67 -3.64 -18.84 -0.71
CA GLN A 67 -2.65 -19.82 -1.19
C GLN A 67 -1.99 -19.39 -2.50
N ASP A 68 -2.72 -18.73 -3.39
CA ASP A 68 -2.16 -18.23 -4.66
C ASP A 68 -1.28 -16.98 -4.48
N GLN A 69 -1.58 -16.14 -3.49
CA GLN A 69 -0.93 -14.84 -3.28
C GLN A 69 0.34 -14.93 -2.42
N LEU A 70 0.37 -15.84 -1.44
CA LEU A 70 1.49 -16.08 -0.54
C LEU A 70 2.82 -16.42 -1.23
N PRO A 71 2.88 -17.33 -2.24
CA PRO A 71 4.12 -17.61 -2.96
C PRO A 71 4.62 -16.40 -3.75
N ARG A 72 3.73 -15.55 -4.26
CA ARG A 72 4.11 -14.29 -4.94
C ARG A 72 4.75 -13.31 -3.96
N LEU A 73 4.15 -13.12 -2.78
CA LEU A 73 4.71 -12.27 -1.72
C LEU A 73 6.07 -12.79 -1.23
N ARG A 74 6.25 -14.10 -1.09
CA ARG A 74 7.54 -14.72 -0.71
C ARG A 74 8.62 -14.49 -1.77
N SER A 75 8.27 -14.64 -3.04
CA SER A 75 9.18 -14.36 -4.15
C SER A 75 9.61 -12.88 -4.14
N GLN A 76 8.63 -11.97 -3.97
CA GLN A 76 8.89 -10.53 -3.87
C GLN A 76 9.76 -10.16 -2.67
N LEU A 77 9.50 -10.72 -1.47
CA LEU A 77 10.36 -10.52 -0.30
C LEU A 77 11.79 -10.92 -0.62
N THR A 78 11.99 -12.10 -1.19
CA THR A 78 13.31 -12.64 -1.51
C THR A 78 14.04 -11.72 -2.48
N ASP A 79 13.36 -11.31 -3.56
CA ASP A 79 13.89 -10.38 -4.55
C ASP A 79 14.28 -9.03 -3.91
N LEU A 80 13.36 -8.37 -3.18
CA LEU A 80 13.63 -7.09 -2.51
C LEU A 80 14.75 -7.18 -1.47
N THR A 81 14.85 -8.30 -0.76
CA THR A 81 15.92 -8.55 0.23
C THR A 81 17.27 -8.71 -0.47
N THR A 82 17.32 -9.45 -1.59
CA THR A 82 18.55 -9.58 -2.39
C THR A 82 18.96 -8.26 -3.04
N GLN A 83 18.00 -7.44 -3.46
CA GLN A 83 18.22 -6.11 -4.03
C GLN A 83 18.70 -5.10 -2.97
N PHE A 84 18.22 -5.21 -1.73
CA PHE A 84 18.72 -4.39 -0.62
C PHE A 84 20.15 -4.79 -0.23
N ALA A 85 20.40 -6.09 -0.12
CA ALA A 85 21.70 -6.64 0.28
C ALA A 85 22.79 -6.51 -0.79
N SER A 86 22.43 -6.63 -2.07
CA SER A 86 23.33 -6.27 -3.16
C SER A 86 23.42 -4.75 -3.21
N ASN A 87 24.58 -4.21 -2.89
CA ASN A 87 24.78 -2.78 -2.63
C ASN A 87 24.74 -1.90 -3.90
N GLY A 88 23.70 -2.04 -4.72
CA GLY A 88 23.50 -1.35 -5.99
C GLY A 88 24.25 -1.94 -7.20
N THR A 89 24.96 -3.06 -7.05
CA THR A 89 25.85 -3.61 -8.10
C THR A 89 25.15 -4.49 -9.14
N ASN A 90 23.97 -5.06 -8.84
CA ASN A 90 23.33 -6.06 -9.70
C ASN A 90 21.94 -5.62 -10.21
N PHE A 91 21.85 -4.43 -10.80
CA PHE A 91 20.71 -4.07 -11.64
C PHE A 91 21.19 -3.82 -13.07
N SER A 92 21.21 -4.88 -13.88
CA SER A 92 21.61 -4.85 -15.29
C SER A 92 20.58 -4.19 -16.22
N THR A 93 19.61 -3.43 -15.71
CA THR A 93 18.55 -2.80 -16.53
C THR A 93 18.75 -1.30 -16.75
N THR A 94 19.74 -0.68 -16.12
CA THR A 94 20.17 0.66 -16.57
C THR A 94 21.02 0.46 -17.81
N LEU A 95 20.41 0.65 -18.99
CA LEU A 95 21.08 0.58 -20.28
C LEU A 95 22.20 1.62 -20.31
N THR A 96 23.45 1.22 -20.01
CA THR A 96 24.62 2.12 -19.96
C THR A 96 25.14 2.50 -21.35
N THR A 97 24.54 1.95 -22.40
CA THR A 97 24.86 2.20 -23.80
C THR A 97 23.58 2.51 -24.58
N PRO A 98 23.57 3.53 -25.46
CA PRO A 98 22.38 3.85 -26.22
C PRO A 98 22.09 2.72 -27.24
N ASN A 99 20.82 2.31 -27.35
CA ASN A 99 20.37 1.35 -28.36
C ASN A 99 20.56 1.85 -29.81
N ASN A 100 20.82 3.14 -29.99
CA ASN A 100 21.11 3.76 -31.28
C ASN A 100 22.37 4.65 -31.18
N PRO A 101 23.41 4.42 -32.01
CA PRO A 101 24.66 5.21 -31.96
C PRO A 101 24.47 6.70 -32.24
N SER A 102 23.40 7.12 -32.92
CA SER A 102 23.12 8.55 -33.16
C SER A 102 22.73 9.34 -31.90
N LEU A 103 22.32 8.65 -30.83
CA LEU A 103 21.95 9.24 -29.54
C LEU A 103 23.09 9.26 -28.53
N SER A 104 24.29 8.81 -28.93
CA SER A 104 25.50 8.89 -28.12
C SER A 104 25.85 10.29 -27.59
N PRO A 105 25.71 11.40 -28.35
CA PRO A 105 25.99 12.74 -27.81
C PRO A 105 25.00 13.16 -26.72
N ASP A 106 23.71 12.86 -26.88
CA ASP A 106 22.68 13.17 -25.88
C ASP A 106 22.85 12.32 -24.62
N PHE A 107 23.21 11.05 -24.77
CA PHE A 107 23.51 10.15 -23.65
C PHE A 107 24.73 10.63 -22.86
N ALA A 108 25.79 11.06 -23.56
CA ALA A 108 26.97 11.66 -22.93
C ALA A 108 26.65 13.01 -22.25
N ALA A 109 25.71 13.80 -22.79
CA ALA A 109 25.26 15.04 -22.17
C ALA A 109 24.45 14.79 -20.88
N ALA A 110 23.65 13.73 -20.83
CA ALA A 110 22.86 13.36 -19.66
C ALA A 110 23.70 12.75 -18.51
N GLN A 111 24.81 12.08 -18.83
CA GLN A 111 25.73 11.51 -17.84
C GLN A 111 26.72 12.51 -17.25
N ARG A 112 26.87 13.70 -17.86
CA ARG A 112 27.78 14.73 -17.34
C ARG A 112 27.22 15.29 -16.02
N PRO A 113 28.00 15.27 -14.92
CA PRO A 113 27.64 16.01 -13.73
C PRO A 113 27.53 17.49 -14.11
N ARG A 114 26.38 18.11 -13.88
CA ARG A 114 26.23 19.55 -14.07
C ARG A 114 27.31 20.25 -13.23
N PRO A 115 28.11 21.17 -13.79
CA PRO A 115 29.05 21.93 -12.99
C PRO A 115 28.25 22.68 -11.92
N GLN A 116 28.59 22.43 -10.65
CA GLN A 116 28.04 23.16 -9.52
C GLN A 116 28.39 24.63 -9.70
N LYS A 117 27.40 25.42 -10.16
CA LYS A 117 27.50 26.87 -10.09
C LYS A 117 27.53 27.27 -8.60
N PRO A 118 28.33 28.28 -8.21
CA PRO A 118 28.28 28.79 -6.85
C PRO A 118 26.87 29.26 -6.53
N ALA A 119 26.43 28.96 -5.30
CA ALA A 119 25.07 29.09 -4.81
C ALA A 119 24.41 30.43 -5.18
N ARG A 120 23.34 30.36 -5.98
CA ARG A 120 22.27 31.37 -5.97
C ARG A 120 20.95 30.78 -6.45
N SER A 121 20.02 30.68 -5.50
CA SER A 121 18.56 30.54 -5.60
C SER A 121 17.96 29.27 -6.23
N PRO A 122 16.84 28.74 -5.68
CA PRO A 122 16.37 27.39 -5.95
C PRO A 122 15.32 27.40 -7.06
N GLN A 123 15.68 26.99 -8.28
CA GLN A 123 14.69 26.66 -9.31
C GLN A 123 14.86 25.21 -9.74
N ARG A 124 13.83 24.45 -9.41
CA ARG A 124 13.69 23.00 -9.46
C ARG A 124 13.77 22.49 -10.90
N GLN A 125 14.58 21.45 -11.12
CA GLN A 125 14.80 20.87 -12.44
C GLN A 125 13.76 19.79 -12.72
N THR A 126 13.01 19.98 -13.80
CA THR A 126 12.10 18.99 -14.38
C THR A 126 12.89 17.79 -14.91
N SER A 127 12.50 16.57 -14.54
CA SER A 127 12.86 15.37 -15.31
C SER A 127 11.60 14.64 -15.71
N LYS A 128 11.30 14.73 -17.01
CA LYS A 128 10.31 13.94 -17.74
C LYS A 128 10.70 12.47 -17.67
N SER A 129 9.74 11.59 -17.38
CA SER A 129 9.81 10.18 -17.74
C SER A 129 8.58 9.83 -18.58
N VAL A 130 8.84 9.14 -19.67
CA VAL A 130 7.91 8.69 -20.71
C VAL A 130 7.79 7.16 -20.61
N ARG A 131 6.56 6.62 -20.55
CA ARG A 131 6.08 5.39 -21.24
C ARG A 131 4.62 5.11 -20.83
N PHE A 132 3.62 5.12 -21.71
CA PHE A 132 3.23 4.22 -22.81
C PHE A 132 2.78 2.81 -22.40
N THR A 133 1.55 2.52 -22.87
CA THR A 133 0.78 1.28 -23.08
C THR A 133 0.13 0.65 -21.83
N ASP A 134 -1.19 0.79 -21.67
CA ASP A 134 -2.31 0.22 -22.44
C ASP A 134 -2.64 -1.18 -21.92
N THR A 135 -3.75 -1.31 -21.17
CA THR A 135 -4.80 -2.34 -21.33
C THR A 135 -5.84 -2.20 -20.20
N ALA A 136 -7.07 -1.88 -20.62
CA ALA A 136 -8.37 -2.18 -20.01
C ALA A 136 -8.69 -1.66 -18.59
N ILE A 137 -9.44 -0.55 -18.53
CA ILE A 137 -10.72 -0.51 -17.80
C ILE A 137 -11.72 0.30 -18.66
N ASP A 138 -12.34 -0.38 -19.63
CA ASP A 138 -13.42 0.14 -20.48
C ASP A 138 -14.80 0.06 -19.80
N VAL A 139 -14.85 0.15 -18.49
CA VAL A 139 -16.10 0.12 -17.72
C VAL A 139 -16.02 1.24 -16.69
N GLU A 140 -16.99 2.16 -16.71
CA GLU A 140 -17.26 3.22 -15.71
C GLU A 140 -17.17 4.68 -16.20
N ALA A 141 -17.40 4.94 -17.49
CA ALA A 141 -17.60 6.29 -18.02
C ALA A 141 -19.05 6.81 -17.91
N GLN A 142 -19.75 6.65 -16.76
CA GLN A 142 -21.14 7.13 -16.62
C GLN A 142 -21.47 7.91 -15.35
N ASP A 143 -20.50 8.32 -14.53
CA ASP A 143 -20.80 9.11 -13.32
C ASP A 143 -20.32 10.58 -13.43
N PRO A 144 -21.21 11.56 -13.69
CA PRO A 144 -20.85 12.96 -13.93
C PRO A 144 -20.21 13.63 -12.70
N ASN A 145 -20.51 13.16 -11.49
CA ASN A 145 -19.89 13.67 -10.27
C ASN A 145 -18.42 13.25 -10.12
N ARG A 146 -18.01 12.10 -10.70
CA ARG A 146 -16.62 11.62 -10.62
C ARG A 146 -15.71 12.37 -11.60
N ALA A 147 -16.26 12.83 -12.73
CA ALA A 147 -15.55 13.68 -13.70
C ALA A 147 -15.19 15.08 -13.15
N ALA A 148 -15.96 15.59 -12.19
CA ALA A 148 -15.64 16.85 -11.51
C ALA A 148 -14.52 16.71 -10.46
N LEU A 149 -14.33 15.49 -9.92
CA LEU A 149 -13.29 15.16 -8.93
C LEU A 149 -11.94 14.84 -9.58
N PHE A 150 -11.93 14.39 -10.84
CA PHE A 150 -10.72 14.16 -11.63
C PHE A 150 -10.80 14.93 -12.96
N PRO A 151 -10.49 16.24 -12.96
CA PRO A 151 -10.53 17.08 -14.17
C PRO A 151 -9.51 16.69 -15.26
N TYR A 152 -8.61 15.75 -14.96
CA TYR A 152 -7.56 15.32 -15.86
C TYR A 152 -7.94 13.99 -16.54
N ARG A 153 -8.10 14.02 -17.87
CA ARG A 153 -8.18 12.85 -18.74
C ARG A 153 -6.91 12.81 -19.60
N ASP A 154 -6.29 11.64 -19.71
CA ASP A 154 -5.07 11.43 -20.51
C ASP A 154 -5.31 11.49 -22.03
N ASP A 155 -6.57 11.46 -22.47
CA ASP A 155 -6.95 11.60 -23.88
C ASP A 155 -7.73 12.92 -24.08
N PRO A 156 -7.06 14.03 -24.41
CA PRO A 156 -7.74 15.25 -24.82
C PRO A 156 -8.41 14.93 -26.16
N ALA A 157 -9.75 14.92 -26.17
CA ALA A 157 -10.56 14.67 -27.37
C ALA A 157 -9.95 15.37 -28.60
N ASP A 158 -9.28 14.58 -29.45
CA ASP A 158 -8.78 14.84 -30.80
C ASP A 158 -8.79 16.30 -31.29
N VAL A 159 -8.07 17.19 -30.59
CA VAL A 159 -7.64 18.45 -31.17
C VAL A 159 -6.14 18.31 -31.37
N GLY A 160 -5.76 17.79 -32.54
CA GLY A 160 -4.38 17.81 -32.99
C GLY A 160 -3.77 19.23 -32.84
N PRO A 161 -2.43 19.35 -32.84
CA PRO A 161 -1.77 20.64 -32.70
C PRO A 161 -2.44 21.67 -33.61
N PRO A 162 -2.83 22.86 -33.10
CA PRO A 162 -3.51 23.85 -33.92
C PRO A 162 -2.67 24.10 -35.17
N ASP A 163 -3.35 24.12 -36.32
CA ASP A 163 -2.71 24.29 -37.62
C ASP A 163 -1.87 25.58 -37.61
N GLN A 164 -0.55 25.40 -37.63
CA GLN A 164 0.45 26.46 -37.52
C GLN A 164 0.94 26.91 -38.90
N SER A 165 0.35 26.38 -39.99
CA SER A 165 0.79 26.67 -41.36
C SER A 165 0.63 28.15 -41.76
N ASP A 166 -0.31 28.87 -41.14
CA ASP A 166 -0.63 30.27 -41.43
C ASP A 166 0.02 31.28 -40.46
N LEU A 167 0.82 30.84 -39.49
CA LEU A 167 1.39 31.71 -38.45
C LEU A 167 2.85 32.09 -38.72
N ASP A 168 3.21 33.35 -38.48
CA ASP A 168 4.61 33.80 -38.55
C ASP A 168 5.44 33.18 -37.41
N ASN A 169 6.73 32.95 -37.63
CA ASN A 169 7.64 32.31 -36.66
C ASN A 169 7.64 33.01 -35.30
N GLN A 170 7.48 34.34 -35.28
CA GLN A 170 7.37 35.12 -34.04
C GLN A 170 6.06 34.84 -33.29
N GLN A 171 4.95 34.62 -34.00
CA GLN A 171 3.64 34.30 -33.43
C GLN A 171 3.62 32.87 -32.88
N ILE A 172 4.25 31.92 -33.59
CA ILE A 172 4.44 30.55 -33.11
C ILE A 172 5.26 30.55 -31.82
N HIS A 173 6.38 31.28 -31.80
CA HIS A 173 7.20 31.39 -30.59
C HIS A 173 6.44 32.01 -29.40
N ALA A 174 5.66 33.06 -29.64
CA ALA A 174 4.83 33.69 -28.61
C ALA A 174 3.77 32.71 -28.06
N TYR A 175 3.08 31.98 -28.94
CA TYR A 175 2.10 30.96 -28.56
C TYR A 175 2.72 29.84 -27.72
N HIS A 176 3.83 29.25 -28.17
CA HIS A 176 4.52 28.20 -27.42
C HIS A 176 5.05 28.71 -26.06
N SER A 177 5.49 29.97 -25.99
CA SER A 177 5.93 30.57 -24.72
C SER A 177 4.79 30.72 -23.70
N GLN A 178 3.57 30.99 -24.17
CA GLN A 178 2.37 31.08 -23.33
C GLN A 178 1.92 29.70 -22.87
N VAL A 179 1.88 28.72 -23.78
CA VAL A 179 1.55 27.32 -23.45
C VAL A 179 2.52 26.75 -22.42
N LEU A 180 3.82 27.01 -22.56
CA LEU A 180 4.82 26.56 -21.58
C LEU A 180 4.60 27.17 -20.19
N ARG A 181 4.21 28.44 -20.11
CA ARG A 181 3.87 29.08 -18.82
C ARG A 181 2.60 28.53 -18.18
N GLU A 182 1.58 28.26 -18.98
CA GLU A 182 0.34 27.63 -18.53
C GLU A 182 0.63 26.25 -17.91
N GLN A 183 1.48 25.46 -18.59
CA GLN A 183 1.91 24.16 -18.10
C GLN A 183 2.74 24.24 -16.82
N ASP A 184 3.66 25.19 -16.70
CA ASP A 184 4.47 25.37 -15.49
C ASP A 184 3.58 25.67 -14.28
N THR A 185 2.55 26.50 -14.48
CA THR A 185 1.56 26.84 -13.44
C THR A 185 0.73 25.62 -13.00
N GLN A 186 0.42 24.71 -13.92
CA GLN A 186 -0.26 23.46 -13.59
C GLN A 186 0.67 22.48 -12.84
N LEU A 187 1.95 22.43 -13.20
CA LEU A 187 2.96 21.61 -12.50
C LEU A 187 3.22 22.10 -11.07
N ASP A 188 3.18 23.40 -10.83
CA ASP A 188 3.30 23.95 -9.47
C ASP A 188 2.14 23.49 -8.56
N ARG A 189 0.90 23.51 -9.08
CA ARG A 189 -0.28 23.01 -8.35
C ARG A 189 -0.18 21.52 -8.06
N LEU A 190 0.34 20.74 -9.01
CA LEU A 190 0.58 19.30 -8.83
C LEU A 190 1.70 19.04 -7.81
N GLY A 191 2.74 19.89 -7.80
CA GLY A 191 3.81 19.83 -6.81
C GLY A 191 3.30 20.07 -5.39
N GLU A 192 2.33 20.97 -5.24
CA GLU A 192 1.67 21.24 -3.96
C GLU A 192 0.81 20.06 -3.48
N SER A 193 0.05 19.41 -4.38
CA SER A 193 -0.74 18.22 -4.02
C SER A 193 0.12 17.02 -3.67
N ILE A 194 1.23 16.80 -4.39
CA ILE A 194 2.20 15.73 -4.08
C ILE A 194 2.87 15.99 -2.72
N GLY A 195 3.18 17.25 -2.41
CA GLY A 195 3.71 17.65 -1.10
C GLY A 195 2.77 17.25 0.03
N ARG A 196 1.47 17.56 -0.10
CA ARG A 196 0.44 17.16 0.87
C ARG A 196 0.27 15.65 0.96
N GLN A 197 0.33 14.94 -0.17
CA GLN A 197 0.24 13.48 -0.18
C GLN A 197 1.41 12.82 0.56
N ARG A 198 2.63 13.36 0.40
CA ARG A 198 3.81 12.92 1.16
C ARG A 198 3.62 13.14 2.65
N GLU A 199 3.08 14.29 3.06
CA GLU A 199 2.78 14.59 4.46
C GLU A 199 1.76 13.62 5.06
N LEU A 200 0.67 13.35 4.34
CA LEU A 200 -0.31 12.34 4.73
C LEU A 200 0.31 10.93 4.83
N SER A 201 1.20 10.57 3.90
CA SER A 201 1.88 9.26 3.94
C SER A 201 2.82 9.12 5.15
N MET A 202 3.50 10.21 5.54
CA MET A 202 4.32 10.21 6.76
C MET A 202 3.44 10.07 8.00
N GLN A 203 2.32 10.79 8.05
CA GLN A 203 1.36 10.69 9.15
C GLN A 203 0.71 9.31 9.26
N ILE A 204 0.41 8.66 8.13
CA ILE A 204 -0.06 7.26 8.10
C ILE A 204 1.04 6.32 8.61
N GLY A 205 2.31 6.57 8.27
CA GLY A 205 3.45 5.82 8.79
C GLY A 205 3.57 5.93 10.31
N ASP A 206 3.46 7.14 10.84
CA ASP A 206 3.53 7.39 12.29
C ASP A 206 2.32 6.77 13.04
N GLU A 207 1.13 6.80 12.44
CA GLU A 207 -0.07 6.17 12.99
C GLU A 207 -0.02 4.63 12.92
N LEU A 208 0.59 4.07 11.86
CA LEU A 208 0.89 2.63 11.78
C LEU A 208 1.89 2.20 12.86
N ASP A 209 2.93 3.00 13.12
CA ASP A 209 3.87 2.79 14.23
C ASP A 209 3.15 2.87 15.59
N GLY A 210 2.18 3.79 15.74
CA GLY A 210 1.32 3.88 16.94
C GLY A 210 0.38 2.67 17.11
N GLN A 211 -0.12 2.12 16.00
CA GLN A 211 -1.01 0.95 16.02
C GLN A 211 -0.29 -0.34 16.42
N VAL A 212 1.03 -0.46 16.24
CA VAL A 212 1.83 -1.59 16.77
C VAL A 212 1.78 -1.63 18.30
N LEU A 213 1.81 -0.47 18.95
CA LEU A 213 1.74 -0.35 20.41
C LEU A 213 0.32 -0.62 20.95
N LEU A 214 -0.71 -0.23 20.20
CA LEU A 214 -2.11 -0.53 20.52
C LEU A 214 -2.44 -2.02 20.30
N LEU A 215 -1.81 -2.67 19.31
CA LEU A 215 -1.98 -4.09 19.00
C LEU A 215 -1.49 -4.99 20.15
N ASP A 216 -0.41 -4.62 20.83
CA ASP A 216 0.10 -5.34 22.00
C ASP A 216 -0.90 -5.31 23.17
N GLU A 217 -1.54 -4.16 23.41
CA GLU A 217 -2.55 -4.03 24.47
C GLU A 217 -3.88 -4.72 24.09
N ILE A 218 -4.21 -4.76 22.79
CA ILE A 218 -5.34 -5.56 22.30
C ILE A 218 -5.07 -7.06 22.44
N ASP A 219 -3.84 -7.54 22.17
CA ASP A 219 -3.48 -8.96 22.33
C ASP A 219 -3.54 -9.38 23.80
N GLU A 220 -3.01 -8.54 24.70
CA GLU A 220 -3.12 -8.77 26.14
C GLU A 220 -4.59 -8.75 26.62
N GLY A 221 -5.42 -7.89 26.02
CA GLY A 221 -6.87 -7.87 26.24
C GLY A 221 -7.56 -9.15 25.76
N VAL A 222 -7.23 -9.63 24.56
CA VAL A 222 -7.78 -10.86 23.95
C VAL A 222 -7.42 -12.08 24.78
N ASP A 223 -6.18 -12.20 25.26
CA ASP A 223 -5.75 -13.31 26.12
C ASP A 223 -6.51 -13.35 27.45
N ARG A 224 -6.76 -12.17 28.06
CA ARG A 224 -7.61 -12.07 29.27
C ARG A 224 -9.05 -12.50 28.96
N HIS A 225 -9.61 -12.06 27.84
CA HIS A 225 -10.97 -12.45 27.43
C HIS A 225 -11.07 -13.94 27.13
N GLN A 226 -10.09 -14.53 26.46
CA GLN A 226 -10.02 -15.97 26.18
C GLN A 226 -9.93 -16.78 27.47
N GLY A 227 -9.13 -16.33 28.45
CA GLY A 227 -9.07 -16.93 29.78
C GLY A 227 -10.42 -16.88 30.52
N GLN A 228 -11.14 -15.76 30.43
CA GLN A 228 -12.48 -15.62 31.02
C GLN A 228 -13.50 -16.50 30.29
N PHE A 229 -13.42 -16.60 28.96
CA PHE A 229 -14.32 -17.41 28.15
C PHE A 229 -14.12 -18.90 28.42
N ASN A 230 -12.88 -19.37 28.53
CA ASN A 230 -12.56 -20.74 28.90
C ASN A 230 -13.07 -21.11 30.30
N ARG A 231 -12.95 -20.20 31.27
CA ARG A 231 -13.52 -20.39 32.61
C ARG A 231 -15.05 -20.42 32.57
N ALA A 232 -15.68 -19.54 31.78
CA ALA A 232 -17.12 -19.51 31.59
C ALA A 232 -17.63 -20.81 30.94
N ARG A 233 -16.97 -21.27 29.88
CA ARG A 233 -17.25 -22.54 29.21
C ARG A 233 -17.13 -23.73 30.17
N GLY A 234 -16.07 -23.79 30.97
CA GLY A 234 -15.88 -24.86 31.95
C GLY A 234 -16.90 -24.82 33.11
N ARG A 235 -17.46 -23.65 33.43
CA ARG A 235 -18.60 -23.54 34.36
C ARG A 235 -19.88 -24.02 33.70
N LEU A 236 -20.12 -23.62 32.45
CA LEU A 236 -21.30 -24.03 31.68
C LEU A 236 -21.34 -25.54 31.46
N GLU A 237 -20.20 -26.16 31.16
CA GLU A 237 -20.08 -27.62 30.99
C GLU A 237 -20.30 -28.38 32.31
N ARG A 238 -19.81 -27.84 33.44
CA ARG A 238 -20.13 -28.40 34.76
C ARG A 238 -21.62 -28.27 35.08
N VAL A 239 -22.23 -27.13 34.77
CA VAL A 239 -23.68 -26.92 34.97
C VAL A 239 -24.48 -27.85 34.06
N SER A 240 -24.13 -27.99 32.78
CA SER A 240 -24.85 -28.87 31.85
C SER A 240 -24.73 -30.33 32.27
N ARG A 241 -23.55 -30.77 32.73
CA ARG A 241 -23.33 -32.13 33.23
C ARG A 241 -24.15 -32.40 34.50
N LYS A 242 -24.14 -31.46 35.44
CA LYS A 242 -24.90 -31.56 36.69
C LYS A 242 -26.41 -31.45 36.46
N ALA A 243 -26.84 -30.65 35.49
CA ALA A 243 -28.23 -30.57 35.05
C ALA A 243 -28.68 -31.90 34.44
N ARG A 244 -27.87 -32.52 33.57
CA ARG A 244 -28.18 -33.83 32.96
C ARG A 244 -28.33 -34.94 34.00
N GLU A 245 -27.50 -34.93 35.05
CA GLU A 245 -27.55 -35.93 36.13
C GLU A 245 -28.80 -35.78 37.01
N ASN A 246 -29.25 -34.54 37.25
CA ASN A 246 -30.40 -34.25 38.11
C ASN A 246 -31.72 -34.02 37.32
N TRP A 247 -31.68 -34.09 35.99
CA TRP A 247 -32.83 -33.80 35.13
C TRP A 247 -33.99 -34.76 35.40
N SER A 248 -33.72 -36.07 35.49
CA SER A 248 -34.77 -37.07 35.74
C SER A 248 -35.47 -36.84 37.08
N LEU A 249 -34.71 -36.54 38.13
CA LEU A 249 -35.24 -36.28 39.47
C LEU A 249 -36.04 -34.97 39.51
N THR A 250 -35.56 -33.93 38.84
CA THR A 250 -36.26 -32.64 38.71
C THR A 250 -37.59 -32.81 37.97
N VAL A 251 -37.62 -33.57 36.87
CA VAL A 251 -38.84 -33.86 36.11
C VAL A 251 -39.86 -34.59 36.98
N ILE A 252 -39.44 -35.58 37.77
CA ILE A 252 -40.32 -36.32 38.69
C ILE A 252 -40.94 -35.37 39.72
N VAL A 253 -40.14 -34.51 40.37
CA VAL A 253 -40.63 -33.54 41.37
C VAL A 253 -41.61 -32.55 40.76
N VAL A 254 -41.33 -32.02 39.56
CA VAL A 254 -42.23 -31.12 38.84
C VAL A 254 -43.55 -31.81 38.51
N LEU A 255 -43.51 -33.08 38.07
CA LEU A 255 -44.73 -33.87 37.80
C LEU A 255 -45.60 -34.00 39.07
N ILE A 256 -44.98 -34.26 40.22
CA ILE A 256 -45.68 -34.37 41.52
C ILE A 256 -46.32 -33.02 41.89
N VAL A 257 -45.61 -31.91 41.73
CA VAL A 257 -46.17 -30.57 42.02
C VAL A 257 -47.36 -30.27 41.12
N ILE A 258 -47.27 -30.57 39.83
CA ILE A 258 -48.39 -30.41 38.88
C ILE A 258 -49.58 -31.29 39.31
N LEU A 259 -49.34 -32.53 39.70
CA LEU A 259 -50.38 -33.44 40.19
C LEU A 259 -51.09 -32.88 41.44
N VAL A 260 -50.33 -32.37 42.41
CA VAL A 260 -50.88 -31.75 43.63
C VAL A 260 -51.69 -30.49 43.28
N LEU A 261 -51.19 -29.65 42.39
CA LEU A 261 -51.92 -28.47 41.90
C LEU A 261 -53.24 -28.86 41.23
N LEU A 262 -53.22 -29.87 40.37
CA LEU A 262 -54.42 -30.42 39.74
C LEU A 262 -55.42 -30.93 40.77
N ILE A 263 -54.96 -31.63 41.81
CA ILE A 263 -55.83 -32.08 42.90
C ILE A 263 -56.45 -30.90 43.64
N VAL A 264 -55.69 -29.83 43.94
CA VAL A 264 -56.21 -28.65 44.64
C VAL A 264 -57.21 -27.87 43.79
N ILE A 265 -57.00 -27.81 42.47
CA ILE A 265 -57.91 -27.10 41.54
C ILE A 265 -59.16 -27.94 41.23
N LEU A 266 -59.03 -29.26 41.13
CA LEU A 266 -60.12 -30.17 40.78
C LEU A 266 -61.02 -30.52 41.99
N LYS A 267 -60.48 -30.41 43.21
CA LYS A 267 -61.20 -30.65 44.46
C LYS A 267 -61.87 -29.36 44.95
#